data_AF-A0A7S2HXC9-F1
#
_entry.id   AF-A0A7S2HXC9-F1
#
_cell.length_a   1.000
_cell.length_b   1.000
_cell.length_c   1.000
_cell.angle_alpha   90.00
_cell.angle_beta   90.00
_cell.angle_gamma   90.00
#
_symmetry.space_group_name_H-M   'P 1'
#
loop_
_entity.id
_entity.type
_entity.pdbx_description
1 polymer ?
#
loop_
_entity_poly.entity_id
_entity_poly.type
_entity_poly.pdbx_seq_one_letter_code
_entity_poly.pdbx_strand_id
1 'polypeptide(L)'
;VVAHAPLLRLLFRQHAAIHALLRRGAHAMILEGHAACGLEAEPAAAVRAASGPRRSWANLCSSEPPSVKLRALTSLVDAINAASGREDVNGEELLSLACYSVADAIVSGAANEVLCHLEIAEAHMRAIDAKNKLGYCLNT
;
A
#
# COMPACT_ATOMS: atom_id res chain seq x y z
N VAL A 1 -22.13 -28.69 7.61
CA VAL A 1 -20.91 -28.04 7.05
C VAL A 1 -21.13 -27.36 5.67
N VAL A 2 -22.24 -27.57 4.97
CA VAL A 2 -22.39 -27.16 3.55
C VAL A 2 -22.86 -25.71 3.30
N ALA A 3 -23.38 -25.00 4.30
CA ALA A 3 -23.99 -23.66 4.11
C ALA A 3 -23.01 -22.49 3.87
N HIS A 4 -21.71 -22.67 4.13
CA HIS A 4 -20.72 -21.58 4.07
C HIS A 4 -20.05 -21.43 2.69
N ALA A 5 -20.05 -22.48 1.86
CA ALA A 5 -19.35 -22.46 0.57
C ALA A 5 -19.90 -21.42 -0.43
N PRO A 6 -21.22 -21.18 -0.54
CA PRO A 6 -21.76 -20.13 -1.41
C PRO A 6 -21.39 -18.74 -0.91
N LEU A 7 -21.45 -18.50 0.40
CA LEU A 7 -21.11 -17.23 1.03
C LEU A 7 -19.61 -16.91 0.85
N LEU A 8 -18.75 -17.90 1.10
CA LEU A 8 -17.31 -17.79 0.85
C LEU A 8 -17.02 -17.49 -0.62
N ARG A 9 -17.66 -18.19 -1.56
CA ARG A 9 -17.49 -17.91 -3.00
C ARG A 9 -17.95 -16.50 -3.39
N LEU A 10 -19.01 -15.99 -2.77
CA LEU A 10 -19.52 -14.65 -3.04
C LEU A 10 -18.56 -13.58 -2.50
N LEU A 11 -18.05 -13.77 -1.28
CA LEU A 11 -17.01 -12.94 -0.68
C LEU A 11 -15.71 -12.97 -1.52
N PHE A 12 -15.25 -14.16 -1.92
CA PHE A 12 -14.09 -14.30 -2.80
C PHE A 12 -14.27 -13.59 -4.15
N ARG A 13 -15.46 -13.66 -4.76
CA ARG A 13 -15.75 -12.96 -6.02
C ARG A 13 -15.76 -11.45 -5.85
N GLN A 14 -16.37 -10.94 -4.77
CA GLN A 14 -16.35 -9.51 -4.47
C GLN A 14 -14.91 -9.02 -4.23
N HIS A 15 -14.12 -9.80 -3.50
CA HIS A 15 -12.73 -9.47 -3.22
C HIS A 15 -11.88 -9.47 -4.50
N ALA A 16 -12.01 -10.51 -5.33
CA ALA A 16 -11.34 -10.59 -6.62
C ALA A 16 -11.75 -9.44 -7.55
N ALA A 17 -13.02 -9.02 -7.53
CA ALA A 17 -13.49 -7.87 -8.29
C ALA A 17 -12.87 -6.55 -7.80
N ILE A 18 -12.78 -6.34 -6.48
CA ILE A 18 -12.12 -5.16 -5.88
C ILE A 18 -10.63 -5.15 -6.27
N HIS A 19 -9.92 -6.28 -6.17
CA HIS A 19 -8.53 -6.38 -6.60
C HIS A 19 -8.35 -6.13 -8.10
N ALA A 20 -9.27 -6.60 -8.94
CA ALA A 20 -9.25 -6.33 -10.37
C ALA A 20 -9.46 -4.84 -10.68
N LEU A 21 -10.37 -4.16 -9.96
CA LEU A 21 -10.59 -2.72 -10.07
C LEU A 21 -9.37 -1.93 -9.60
N LEU A 22 -8.78 -2.29 -8.45
CA LEU A 22 -7.55 -1.69 -7.96
C LEU A 22 -6.39 -1.85 -8.94
N ARG A 23 -6.23 -3.05 -9.52
CA ARG A 23 -5.19 -3.29 -10.52
C ARG A 23 -5.42 -2.46 -11.78
N ARG A 24 -6.67 -2.34 -12.25
CA ARG A 24 -7.00 -1.46 -13.40
C ARG A 24 -6.71 0.01 -13.08
N GLY A 25 -7.12 0.51 -11.92
CA GLY A 25 -6.83 1.87 -11.48
C GLY A 25 -5.33 2.13 -11.33
N ALA A 26 -4.59 1.16 -10.77
CA ALA A 26 -3.13 1.23 -10.67
C ALA A 26 -2.47 1.29 -12.05
N HIS A 27 -2.89 0.46 -13.00
CA HIS A 27 -2.40 0.54 -14.38
C HIS A 27 -2.71 1.89 -15.03
N ALA A 28 -3.93 2.41 -14.87
CA ALA A 28 -4.29 3.72 -15.40
C ALA A 28 -3.41 4.83 -14.81
N MET A 29 -3.19 4.84 -13.49
CA MET A 29 -2.35 5.84 -12.85
C MET A 29 -0.87 5.76 -13.29
N ILE A 30 -0.34 4.55 -13.49
CA ILE A 30 1.02 4.38 -14.03
C ILE A 30 1.10 4.82 -15.50
N LEU A 31 0.05 4.61 -16.30
CA LEU A 31 -0.03 4.98 -17.72
C LEU A 31 -0.26 6.48 -17.95
N GLU A 32 -1.13 7.11 -17.17
CA GLU A 32 -1.35 8.56 -17.15
C GLU A 32 -0.10 9.31 -16.64
N GLY A 33 0.78 8.57 -15.96
CA GLY A 33 2.15 8.95 -15.70
C GLY A 33 2.30 9.79 -14.44
N HIS A 34 3.54 9.89 -13.98
CA HIS A 34 3.92 10.62 -12.77
C HIS A 34 3.53 12.11 -12.83
N ALA A 35 3.43 12.69 -14.03
CA ALA A 35 2.98 14.06 -14.25
C ALA A 35 1.52 14.31 -13.83
N ALA A 36 0.63 13.31 -13.99
CA ALA A 36 -0.78 13.43 -13.56
C ALA A 36 -0.93 13.43 -12.03
N CYS A 37 0.03 12.84 -11.32
CA CYS A 37 0.12 12.86 -9.86
C CYS A 37 0.94 14.04 -9.31
N GLY A 38 1.36 14.99 -10.18
CA GLY A 38 2.25 16.08 -9.78
C GLY A 38 3.64 15.62 -9.30
N LEU A 39 4.04 14.39 -9.64
CA LEU A 39 5.31 13.79 -9.22
C LEU A 39 6.42 14.10 -10.22
N GLU A 40 7.53 14.61 -9.70
CA GLU A 40 8.79 14.71 -10.42
C GLU A 40 9.31 13.32 -10.85
N ALA A 41 10.08 13.28 -11.94
CA ALA A 41 10.56 12.02 -12.51
C ALA A 41 11.49 11.22 -11.58
N GLU A 42 12.31 11.93 -10.78
CA GLU A 42 13.26 11.35 -9.83
C GLU A 42 12.56 10.59 -8.68
N PRO A 43 11.61 11.18 -7.93
CA PRO A 43 10.81 10.45 -6.95
C PRO A 43 10.07 9.24 -7.52
N ALA A 44 9.53 9.34 -8.74
CA ALA A 44 8.87 8.23 -9.41
C ALA A 44 9.83 7.07 -9.73
N ALA A 45 11.10 7.36 -10.05
CA ALA A 45 12.13 6.35 -10.24
C ALA A 45 12.53 5.68 -8.93
N ALA A 46 12.70 6.47 -7.85
CA ALA A 46 13.04 5.98 -6.52
C ALA A 46 11.96 5.04 -5.96
N VAL A 47 10.67 5.35 -6.17
CA VAL A 47 9.54 4.50 -5.77
C VAL A 47 9.58 3.13 -6.46
N ARG A 48 9.92 3.10 -7.75
CA ARG A 48 10.00 1.88 -8.57
C ARG A 48 11.23 1.02 -8.28
N ALA A 49 12.18 1.52 -7.51
CA ALA A 49 13.42 0.81 -7.20
C ALA A 49 13.13 -0.47 -6.38
N ALA A 50 13.81 -1.56 -6.71
CA ALA A 50 13.63 -2.86 -6.06
C ALA A 50 14.05 -2.88 -4.58
N SER A 51 14.81 -1.89 -4.11
CA SER A 51 15.25 -1.72 -2.73
C SER A 51 14.41 -0.73 -1.92
N GLY A 52 13.44 -0.07 -2.55
CA GLY A 52 12.65 1.01 -1.97
C GLY A 52 11.23 0.59 -1.58
N PRO A 53 10.23 1.48 -1.74
CA PRO A 53 8.85 1.24 -1.33
C PRO A 53 8.26 -0.09 -1.82
N ARG A 54 8.61 -0.52 -3.04
CA ARG A 54 8.17 -1.82 -3.60
C ARG A 54 8.55 -3.01 -2.71
N ARG A 55 9.75 -3.03 -2.14
CA ARG A 55 10.17 -4.10 -1.21
C ARG A 55 9.42 -4.00 0.10
N SER A 56 9.19 -2.79 0.61
CA SER A 56 8.42 -2.60 1.84
C SER A 56 6.97 -3.08 1.69
N TRP A 57 6.35 -2.87 0.52
CA TRP A 57 5.05 -3.46 0.20
C TRP A 57 5.07 -4.99 0.19
N ALA A 58 6.08 -5.60 -0.45
CA ALA A 58 6.23 -7.05 -0.44
C ALA A 58 6.41 -7.61 0.97
N ASN A 59 7.19 -6.94 1.81
CA ASN A 59 7.38 -7.32 3.21
C ASN A 59 6.07 -7.22 4.01
N LEU A 60 5.29 -6.15 3.82
CA LEU A 60 3.99 -5.99 4.45
C LEU A 60 3.03 -7.13 4.08
N CYS A 61 2.99 -7.49 2.80
CA CYS A 61 2.07 -8.51 2.29
C CYS A 61 2.53 -9.94 2.59
N SER A 62 3.84 -10.18 2.77
CA SER A 62 4.36 -11.50 3.17
C SER A 62 4.44 -11.73 4.67
N SER A 63 4.34 -10.68 5.49
CA SER A 63 4.38 -10.82 6.96
C SER A 63 3.11 -11.48 7.48
N GLU A 64 3.20 -12.56 8.25
CA GLU A 64 2.02 -13.15 8.91
C GLU A 64 1.64 -12.45 10.22
N PRO A 65 2.58 -12.13 11.15
CA PRO A 65 2.19 -11.57 12.44
C PRO A 65 1.72 -10.11 12.30
N PRO A 66 0.57 -9.74 12.89
CA PRO A 66 0.06 -8.36 12.84
C PRO A 66 1.04 -7.31 13.37
N SER A 67 1.81 -7.62 14.43
CA SER A 67 2.84 -6.73 14.98
C SER A 67 3.99 -6.47 14.00
N VAL A 68 4.34 -7.46 13.16
CA VAL A 68 5.34 -7.32 12.10
C VAL A 68 4.78 -6.50 10.94
N LYS A 69 3.49 -6.64 10.62
CA LYS A 69 2.81 -5.77 9.62
C LYS A 69 2.84 -4.30 10.02
N LEU A 70 2.59 -3.98 11.29
CA LEU A 70 2.68 -2.60 11.80
C LEU A 70 4.11 -2.02 11.65
N ARG A 71 5.13 -2.84 11.92
CA ARG A 71 6.52 -2.43 11.70
C ARG A 71 6.82 -2.25 10.21
N ALA A 72 6.34 -3.16 9.37
CA ALA A 72 6.49 -3.07 7.92
C ALA A 72 5.80 -1.83 7.33
N LEU A 73 4.64 -1.43 7.86
CA LEU A 73 3.97 -0.17 7.51
C LEU A 73 4.82 1.05 7.88
N THR A 74 5.41 1.05 9.07
CA THR A 74 6.32 2.14 9.47
C THR A 74 7.53 2.22 8.52
N SER A 75 8.14 1.08 8.19
CA SER A 75 9.26 1.01 7.24
C SER A 75 8.86 1.38 5.81
N LEU A 76 7.61 1.10 5.41
CA LEU A 76 7.07 1.51 4.12
C LEU A 76 6.97 3.03 4.03
N VAL A 77 6.44 3.69 5.05
CA VAL A 77 6.32 5.15 5.09
C VAL A 77 7.70 5.80 5.09
N ASP A 78 8.63 5.28 5.89
CA ASP A 78 10.01 5.79 5.88
C ASP A 78 10.67 5.60 4.50
N ALA A 79 10.38 4.51 3.79
CA ALA A 79 10.86 4.29 2.43
C ALA A 79 10.21 5.24 1.40
N ILE A 80 8.92 5.56 1.54
CA ILE A 80 8.23 6.53 0.68
C ILE A 80 8.77 7.95 0.92
N ASN A 81 8.96 8.33 2.19
CA ASN A 81 9.61 9.58 2.56
C ASN A 81 11.02 9.66 1.99
N ALA A 82 11.82 8.60 2.11
CA ALA A 82 13.17 8.56 1.53
C ALA A 82 13.14 8.67 -0.01
N ALA A 83 12.13 8.07 -0.67
CA ALA A 83 11.97 8.15 -2.12
C ALA A 83 11.63 9.56 -2.62
N SER A 84 11.11 10.44 -1.76
CA SER A 84 10.91 11.85 -2.10
C SER A 84 12.24 12.61 -2.34
N GLY A 85 13.34 12.13 -1.74
CA GLY A 85 14.63 12.81 -1.74
C GLY A 85 14.65 14.15 -1.00
N ARG A 86 13.61 14.49 -0.22
CA ARG A 86 13.45 15.78 0.48
C ARG A 86 13.30 15.57 1.99
N GLU A 87 13.84 16.51 2.77
CA GLU A 87 13.65 16.54 4.24
C GLU A 87 12.23 16.98 4.63
N ASP A 88 11.64 17.91 3.87
CA ASP A 88 10.32 18.48 4.12
C ASP A 88 9.35 18.15 2.98
N VAL A 89 8.78 16.93 3.01
CA VAL A 89 7.69 16.55 2.11
C VAL A 89 6.38 17.05 2.72
N ASN A 90 5.63 17.86 1.98
CA ASN A 90 4.30 18.26 2.43
C ASN A 90 3.32 17.07 2.36
N GLY A 91 2.21 17.15 3.09
CA GLY A 91 1.26 16.02 3.19
C GLY A 91 0.63 15.60 1.86
N GLU A 92 0.45 16.52 0.91
CA GLU A 92 -0.13 16.23 -0.41
C GLU A 92 0.87 15.53 -1.34
N GLU A 93 2.14 15.94 -1.31
CA GLU A 93 3.23 15.26 -2.02
C GLU A 93 3.43 13.85 -1.47
N LEU A 94 3.36 13.68 -0.15
CA LEU A 94 3.50 12.37 0.48
C LEU A 94 2.33 11.45 0.12
N LEU A 95 1.10 11.95 0.13
CA LEU A 95 -0.08 11.19 -0.30
C LEU A 95 0.05 10.78 -1.77
N SER A 96 0.49 11.69 -2.64
CA SER A 96 0.70 11.40 -4.07
C SER A 96 1.77 10.34 -4.28
N LEU A 97 2.89 10.41 -3.54
CA LEU A 97 3.93 9.39 -3.53
C LEU A 97 3.43 8.04 -3.01
N ALA A 98 2.59 8.04 -1.96
CA ALA A 98 2.01 6.83 -1.40
C ALA A 98 1.04 6.16 -2.38
N CYS A 99 0.16 6.92 -3.04
CA CYS A 99 -0.73 6.44 -4.09
C CYS A 99 0.07 5.84 -5.25
N TYR A 100 1.08 6.56 -5.74
CA TYR A 100 1.94 6.07 -6.82
C TYR A 100 2.70 4.80 -6.42
N SER A 101 3.20 4.75 -5.19
CA SER A 101 3.90 3.60 -4.61
C SER A 101 3.03 2.36 -4.50
N VAL A 102 1.80 2.48 -4.01
CA VAL A 102 0.89 1.32 -3.92
C VAL A 102 0.48 0.82 -5.31
N ALA A 103 0.27 1.72 -6.27
CA ALA A 103 -0.06 1.31 -7.63
C ALA A 103 1.09 0.59 -8.31
N ASP A 104 2.32 1.10 -8.20
CA ASP A 104 3.50 0.41 -8.70
C ASP A 104 3.65 -0.98 -8.07
N ALA A 105 3.43 -1.10 -6.76
CA ALA A 105 3.49 -2.37 -6.06
C ALA A 105 2.38 -3.35 -6.50
N ILE A 106 1.17 -2.86 -6.80
CA ILE A 106 0.06 -3.67 -7.34
C ILE A 106 0.38 -4.16 -8.76
N VAL A 107 0.90 -3.27 -9.61
CA VAL A 107 1.25 -3.60 -11.01
C VAL A 107 2.42 -4.58 -11.06
N SER A 108 3.43 -4.40 -10.22
CA SER A 108 4.58 -5.30 -10.12
C SER A 108 4.28 -6.62 -9.41
N GLY A 109 3.12 -6.75 -8.76
CA GLY A 109 2.73 -7.93 -7.99
C GLY A 109 3.35 -8.01 -6.60
N ALA A 110 4.08 -6.97 -6.16
CA ALA A 110 4.65 -6.87 -4.81
C ALA A 110 3.57 -6.68 -3.73
N ALA A 111 2.42 -6.09 -4.07
CA ALA A 111 1.32 -5.79 -3.16
C ALA A 111 0.08 -6.67 -3.42
N ASN A 112 0.28 -7.99 -3.51
CA ASN A 112 -0.86 -8.92 -3.58
C ASN A 112 -1.67 -8.86 -2.29
N GLU A 113 -3.00 -8.86 -2.40
CA GLU A 113 -3.91 -8.84 -1.24
C GLU A 113 -3.66 -7.66 -0.28
N VAL A 114 -3.13 -6.54 -0.81
CA VAL A 114 -2.72 -5.38 -0.01
C VAL A 114 -3.82 -4.83 0.89
N LEU A 115 -5.07 -4.79 0.39
CA LEU A 115 -6.23 -4.38 1.19
C LEU A 115 -6.41 -5.25 2.43
N CYS A 116 -6.34 -6.57 2.28
CA CYS A 116 -6.50 -7.52 3.39
C CYS A 116 -5.41 -7.29 4.44
N HIS A 117 -4.19 -7.04 3.99
CA HIS A 117 -3.06 -6.82 4.89
C HIS A 117 -3.14 -5.46 5.60
N LEU A 118 -3.67 -4.42 4.95
CA LEU A 118 -3.95 -3.13 5.57
C LEU A 118 -5.09 -3.24 6.59
N GLU A 119 -6.18 -3.95 6.27
CA GLU A 119 -7.30 -4.19 7.20
C GLU A 119 -6.85 -4.94 8.45
N ILE A 120 -6.02 -5.98 8.30
CA ILE A 120 -5.45 -6.72 9.43
C ILE A 120 -4.57 -5.80 10.30
N ALA A 121 -3.75 -4.97 9.66
CA ALA A 121 -2.90 -4.02 10.38
C ALA A 121 -3.73 -2.97 11.12
N GLU A 122 -4.77 -2.42 10.50
CA GLU A 122 -5.67 -1.43 11.10
C GLU A 122 -6.41 -2.01 12.30
N ALA A 123 -7.01 -3.19 12.15
CA ALA A 123 -7.71 -3.88 13.24
C ALA A 123 -6.78 -4.12 14.44
N HIS A 124 -5.52 -4.45 14.18
CA HIS A 124 -4.53 -4.66 15.24
C HIS A 124 -4.06 -3.35 15.88
N MET A 125 -3.91 -2.26 15.13
CA MET A 125 -3.60 -0.94 15.69
C MET A 125 -4.66 -0.47 16.69
N ARG A 126 -5.94 -0.59 16.32
CA ARG A 126 -7.07 -0.18 17.18
C ARG A 126 -7.08 -0.94 18.50
N ALA A 127 -6.53 -2.15 18.52
CA ALA A 127 -6.39 -2.96 19.72
C ALA A 127 -5.19 -2.56 20.60
N ILE A 128 -4.21 -1.80 20.10
CA ILE A 128 -2.95 -1.49 20.80
C ILE A 128 -2.82 0.03 21.12
N ASP A 129 -3.84 0.85 20.91
CA ASP A 129 -3.77 2.32 21.09
C ASP A 129 -2.54 2.93 20.39
N ALA A 130 -2.39 2.63 19.10
CA ALA A 130 -1.20 3.02 18.35
C ALA A 130 -1.04 4.56 18.26
N LYS A 131 0.11 5.06 18.75
CA LYS A 131 0.53 6.47 18.73
C LYS A 131 0.43 7.14 17.34
N ASN A 132 0.22 8.45 17.37
CA ASN A 132 0.02 9.39 16.25
C ASN A 132 0.67 9.06 14.89
N LYS A 133 1.95 8.62 14.84
CA LYS A 133 2.63 8.32 13.56
C LYS A 133 1.96 7.14 12.84
N LEU A 134 1.68 6.06 13.55
CA LEU A 134 1.11 4.82 12.98
C LEU A 134 -0.36 5.01 12.57
N GLY A 135 -1.13 5.76 13.37
CA GLY A 135 -2.50 6.18 13.03
C GLY A 135 -2.57 7.05 11.78
N TYR A 136 -1.70 8.06 11.67
CA TYR A 136 -1.62 8.90 10.48
C TYR A 136 -1.25 8.11 9.22
N CYS A 137 -0.29 7.18 9.33
CA CYS A 137 0.19 6.37 8.22
C CYS A 137 -0.83 5.38 7.65
N LEU A 138 -1.82 4.96 8.44
CA LEU A 138 -2.89 4.06 7.98
C LEU A 138 -4.11 4.82 7.44
N ASN A 139 -4.33 6.04 7.89
CA ASN A 139 -5.36 6.93 7.34
C ASN A 139 -4.96 7.56 6.00
N THR A 140 -3.66 7.62 5.71
CA THR A 140 -3.07 8.14 4.46
C THR A 140 -2.89 7.00 3.46
#